data_AF-A0A3P6P6U6-F1
#
_entry.id   AF-A0A3P6P6U6-F1
#
_cell.length_a   1.000
_cell.length_b   1.000
_cell.length_c   1.000
_cell.angle_alpha   90.00
_cell.angle_beta   90.00
_cell.angle_gamma   90.00
#
_symmetry.space_group_name_H-M   'P 1'
#
loop_
_entity.id
_entity.type
_entity.pdbx_description
1 polymer ?
#
loop_
_entity_poly.entity_id
_entity_poly.type
_entity_poly.pdbx_seq_one_letter_code
_entity_poly.pdbx_strand_id
1 'polypeptide(L)'
;MKSRLAIAVSVDGPPLAYTNFTFYDCSRFVSCIQCVKSAFACDWCIESDQCVAGTTTENRCRAQHIVNGLARSGPSRRKGPSHCPHMVADELEFYVANGKTRQISVRAKNVLDFMTDFKCQFKIEHSIHERLARKQGDVIV
;
A
#
# COMPACT_ATOMS: atom_id res chain seq x y z
N MET A 1 -3.93 17.01 -6.30
CA MET A 1 -3.65 18.43 -6.64
C MET A 1 -4.81 19.26 -6.12
N LYS A 2 -4.55 20.33 -5.34
CA LYS A 2 -5.62 21.20 -4.84
C LYS A 2 -5.99 22.20 -5.94
N SER A 3 -7.23 22.14 -6.39
CA SER A 3 -7.80 22.99 -7.43
C SER A 3 -9.01 23.74 -6.88
N ARG A 4 -9.50 24.73 -7.63
CA ARG A 4 -10.75 25.42 -7.31
C ARG A 4 -11.76 25.17 -8.42
N LEU A 5 -12.96 24.75 -8.03
CA LEU A 5 -14.12 24.68 -8.92
C LEU A 5 -14.85 26.02 -8.82
N ALA A 6 -15.16 26.63 -9.96
CA ALA A 6 -15.91 27.88 -10.04
C ALA A 6 -17.20 27.68 -10.83
N ILE A 7 -18.24 28.45 -10.49
CA ILE A 7 -19.47 28.56 -11.29
C ILE A 7 -19.49 29.94 -11.93
N ALA A 8 -19.68 30.02 -13.24
CA ALA A 8 -19.78 31.26 -14.01
C ALA A 8 -20.99 31.22 -14.94
N VAL A 9 -21.53 32.40 -15.30
CA VAL A 9 -22.72 32.51 -16.18
C VAL A 9 -22.39 32.18 -17.64
N SER A 10 -21.15 32.46 -18.06
CA SER A 10 -20.62 32.15 -19.39
C SER A 10 -19.16 31.74 -19.27
N VAL A 11 -18.62 31.10 -20.32
CA VAL A 11 -17.23 30.61 -20.36
C VAL A 11 -16.22 31.74 -20.11
N ASP A 12 -16.48 32.92 -20.68
CA ASP A 12 -15.62 34.11 -20.54
C ASP A 12 -16.09 35.09 -19.46
N GLY A 13 -17.18 34.77 -18.76
CA GLY A 13 -17.76 35.61 -17.72
C GLY A 13 -17.01 35.48 -16.39
N PRO A 14 -17.10 36.50 -15.51
CA PRO A 14 -16.52 36.40 -14.18
C PRO A 14 -17.21 35.27 -13.38
N PRO A 15 -16.45 34.52 -12.58
CA PRO A 15 -17.00 33.49 -11.72
C PRO A 15 -17.83 34.08 -10.57
N LEU A 16 -18.99 33.50 -10.32
CA LEU A 16 -19.95 33.87 -9.29
C LEU A 16 -19.58 33.32 -7.91
N ALA A 17 -19.01 32.12 -7.86
CA ALA A 17 -18.67 31.42 -6.61
C ALA A 17 -17.55 30.40 -6.84
N TYR A 18 -16.88 30.00 -5.75
CA TYR A 18 -15.80 29.01 -5.77
C TYR A 18 -15.91 28.00 -4.63
N THR A 19 -15.42 26.79 -4.87
CA THR A 19 -15.15 25.79 -3.82
C THR A 19 -13.84 25.07 -4.07
N ASN A 20 -13.29 24.45 -3.03
CA ASN A 20 -12.12 23.60 -3.16
C ASN A 20 -12.51 22.28 -3.85
N PHE A 21 -11.72 21.90 -4.86
CA PHE A 21 -11.87 20.66 -5.59
C PHE A 21 -10.52 19.93 -5.64
N THR A 22 -10.52 18.61 -5.50
CA THR A 22 -9.28 17.84 -5.49
C THR A 22 -9.35 16.68 -6.47
N PHE A 23 -8.44 16.67 -7.43
CA PHE A 23 -8.12 15.45 -8.19
C PHE A 23 -7.14 14.60 -7.38
N TYR A 24 -7.49 13.34 -7.20
CA TYR A 24 -6.65 12.33 -6.57
C TYR A 24 -6.42 11.16 -7.53
N ASP A 25 -5.27 10.52 -7.38
CA ASP A 25 -4.87 9.37 -8.18
C ASP A 25 -4.31 8.31 -7.24
N CYS A 26 -5.06 7.22 -7.09
CA CYS A 26 -4.71 6.11 -6.20
C CYS A 26 -3.50 5.32 -6.73
N SER A 27 -3.27 5.29 -8.05
CA SER A 27 -2.20 4.48 -8.66
C SER A 27 -0.80 4.94 -8.27
N ARG A 28 -0.67 6.15 -7.70
CA ARG A 28 0.59 6.69 -7.19
C ARG A 28 1.06 6.05 -5.89
N PHE A 29 0.19 5.36 -5.16
CA PHE A 29 0.58 4.66 -3.94
C PHE A 29 1.12 3.28 -4.28
N VAL A 30 2.39 3.06 -3.94
CA VAL A 30 3.14 1.84 -4.29
C VAL A 30 3.16 0.80 -3.16
N SER A 31 2.46 1.06 -2.06
CA SER A 31 2.33 0.12 -0.96
C SER A 31 0.91 0.10 -0.41
N CYS A 32 0.48 -1.09 0.04
CA CYS A 32 -0.84 -1.28 0.64
C CYS A 32 -1.10 -0.27 1.75
N ILE A 33 -0.17 -0.09 2.68
CA ILE A 33 -0.33 0.82 3.82
C ILE A 33 -0.54 2.27 3.37
N GLN A 34 0.25 2.76 2.42
CA GLN A 34 0.08 4.13 1.89
C GLN A 34 -1.26 4.29 1.18
N CYS A 35 -1.65 3.29 0.38
CA CYS A 35 -2.91 3.28 -0.34
C CYS A 35 -4.11 3.40 0.60
N VAL A 36 -4.19 2.52 1.61
CA VAL A 36 -5.37 2.42 2.47
C VAL A 36 -5.40 3.45 3.60
N LYS A 37 -4.25 4.08 3.92
CA LYS A 37 -4.17 5.27 4.79
C LYS A 37 -4.45 6.58 4.06
N SER A 38 -4.59 6.55 2.73
CA SER A 38 -4.90 7.72 1.93
C SER A 38 -6.13 8.45 2.48
N ALA A 39 -6.11 9.78 2.41
CA ALA A 39 -7.28 10.60 2.69
C ALA A 39 -8.40 10.45 1.64
N PHE A 40 -8.11 9.77 0.53
CA PHE A 40 -9.05 9.48 -0.55
C PHE A 40 -9.50 8.02 -0.51
N ALA A 41 -10.69 7.74 -1.06
CA ALA A 41 -11.25 6.40 -1.13
C ALA A 41 -10.47 5.53 -2.12
N CYS A 42 -9.32 5.01 -1.68
CA CYS A 42 -8.48 4.06 -2.41
C CYS A 42 -8.51 2.70 -1.74
N ASP A 43 -8.49 1.63 -2.54
CA ASP A 43 -8.42 0.25 -2.07
C ASP A 43 -7.18 -0.43 -2.65
N TRP A 44 -6.69 -1.47 -1.98
CA TRP A 44 -5.54 -2.26 -2.43
C TRP A 44 -6.00 -3.64 -2.90
N CYS A 45 -5.63 -4.01 -4.14
CA CYS A 45 -5.74 -5.37 -4.64
C CYS A 45 -4.44 -6.12 -4.31
N ILE A 46 -4.54 -7.19 -3.52
CA ILE A 46 -3.37 -7.87 -2.95
C ILE A 46 -2.60 -8.70 -3.99
N GLU A 47 -3.28 -9.40 -4.89
CA GLU A 47 -2.66 -10.29 -5.87
C GLU A 47 -1.97 -9.51 -6.99
N SER A 48 -2.52 -8.37 -7.40
CA SER A 48 -1.92 -7.51 -8.43
C SER A 48 -1.00 -6.42 -7.89
N ASP A 49 -0.85 -6.32 -6.56
CA ASP A 49 -0.06 -5.29 -5.87
C ASP A 49 -0.35 -3.86 -6.36
N GLN A 50 -1.64 -3.51 -6.46
CA GLN A 50 -2.08 -2.25 -7.03
C GLN A 50 -3.05 -1.51 -6.11
N CYS A 51 -2.84 -0.19 -6.03
CA CYS A 51 -3.78 0.73 -5.42
C CYS A 51 -4.75 1.27 -6.47
N VAL A 52 -6.05 1.12 -6.22
CA VAL A 52 -7.11 1.50 -7.15
C VAL A 52 -8.11 2.43 -6.48
N ALA A 53 -8.82 3.22 -7.29
CA ALA A 53 -9.91 4.04 -6.79
C ALA A 53 -11.07 3.15 -6.33
N GLY A 54 -11.69 3.51 -5.20
CA GLY A 54 -12.79 2.78 -4.57
C GLY A 54 -13.99 2.54 -5.48
N THR A 55 -14.20 3.41 -6.47
CA THR A 55 -15.23 3.31 -7.52
C THR A 55 -14.92 2.23 -8.57
N THR A 56 -13.66 1.81 -8.67
CA THR A 56 -13.17 0.81 -9.64
C THR A 56 -12.61 -0.44 -8.96
N THR A 57 -12.83 -0.61 -7.66
CA THR A 57 -12.31 -1.75 -6.91
C THR A 57 -12.91 -3.06 -7.42
N GLU A 58 -14.21 -3.10 -7.68
CA GLU A 58 -14.93 -4.33 -8.06
C GLU A 58 -14.48 -4.90 -9.41
N ASN A 59 -14.13 -4.03 -10.36
CA ASN A 59 -13.63 -4.45 -11.68
C ASN A 59 -12.10 -4.67 -11.68
N ARG A 60 -11.31 -3.81 -11.01
CA ARG A 60 -9.84 -3.92 -11.01
C ARG A 60 -9.32 -5.02 -10.09
N CYS A 61 -9.93 -5.20 -8.92
CA CYS A 61 -9.56 -6.24 -7.96
C CYS A 61 -10.45 -7.49 -8.08
N ARG A 62 -10.98 -7.79 -9.27
CA ARG A 62 -11.91 -8.91 -9.44
C ARG A 62 -11.23 -10.22 -9.04
N ALA A 63 -11.89 -10.98 -8.15
CA ALA A 63 -11.38 -12.23 -7.58
C ALA A 63 -10.06 -12.11 -6.80
N GLN A 64 -9.73 -10.91 -6.32
CA GLN A 64 -8.56 -10.64 -5.50
C GLN A 64 -8.95 -10.40 -4.03
N HIS A 65 -8.01 -10.60 -3.12
CA HIS A 65 -8.13 -10.11 -1.76
C HIS A 65 -8.02 -8.58 -1.74
N ILE A 66 -9.08 -7.94 -1.25
CA ILE A 66 -9.16 -6.47 -1.18
C ILE A 66 -8.93 -6.02 0.25
N VAL A 67 -8.05 -5.03 0.43
CA VAL A 67 -7.95 -4.23 1.66
C VAL A 67 -8.55 -2.87 1.40
N ASN A 68 -9.58 -2.52 2.18
CA ASN A 68 -10.31 -1.28 1.95
C ASN A 68 -9.65 -0.07 2.60
N GLY A 69 -9.66 1.06 1.91
CA GLY A 69 -9.17 2.34 2.44
C GLY A 69 -9.98 2.86 3.63
N LEU A 70 -9.33 3.60 4.52
CA LEU A 70 -9.98 4.24 5.66
C LEU A 70 -11.05 5.26 5.21
N ALA A 71 -10.78 5.98 4.12
CA ALA A 71 -11.69 6.96 3.55
C ALA A 71 -12.82 6.33 2.70
N ARG A 72 -12.86 5.01 2.51
CA ARG A 72 -13.97 4.34 1.81
C ARG A 72 -15.23 4.34 2.67
N SER A 73 -16.34 4.77 2.10
CA SER A 73 -17.65 4.73 2.75
C SER A 73 -18.18 3.30 2.86
N GLY A 74 -18.99 3.05 3.89
CA GLY A 74 -19.64 1.76 4.13
C GLY A 74 -18.88 0.83 5.07
N PRO A 75 -19.56 -0.21 5.59
CA PRO A 75 -18.95 -1.19 6.47
C PRO A 75 -18.01 -2.11 5.68
N SER A 76 -16.82 -2.36 6.21
CA SER A 76 -15.92 -3.40 5.71
C SER A 76 -15.14 -4.01 6.87
N ARG A 77 -15.07 -5.33 6.89
CA ARG A 77 -14.27 -6.10 7.86
C ARG A 77 -12.78 -6.06 7.54
N ARG A 78 -12.39 -5.62 6.34
CA ARG A 78 -10.99 -5.58 5.85
C ARG A 78 -10.51 -4.14 5.66
N LYS A 79 -10.98 -3.23 6.52
CA LYS A 79 -10.74 -1.80 6.38
C LYS A 79 -9.48 -1.37 7.12
N GLY A 80 -8.65 -0.59 6.45
CA GLY A 80 -7.50 0.08 7.03
C GLY A 80 -6.18 -0.72 7.01
N PRO A 81 -5.09 -0.07 7.44
CA PRO A 81 -3.72 -0.56 7.28
C PRO A 81 -3.39 -1.82 8.08
N SER A 82 -4.14 -2.11 9.14
CA SER A 82 -3.94 -3.31 9.95
C SER A 82 -4.23 -4.62 9.21
N HIS A 83 -4.84 -4.55 8.03
CA HIS A 83 -5.15 -5.69 7.16
C HIS A 83 -4.14 -5.84 6.00
N CYS A 84 -3.19 -4.90 5.86
CA CYS A 84 -2.12 -5.02 4.86
C CYS A 84 -1.07 -6.04 5.31
N PRO A 85 -0.45 -6.77 4.36
CA PRO A 85 0.78 -7.51 4.62
C PRO A 85 1.86 -6.55 5.13
N HIS A 86 2.45 -6.85 6.28
CA HIS A 86 3.51 -6.03 6.87
C HIS A 86 4.45 -6.84 7.74
N MET A 87 5.68 -6.37 7.83
CA MET A 87 6.68 -6.91 8.75
C MET A 87 6.39 -6.43 10.17
N VAL A 88 6.46 -7.36 11.12
CA VAL A 88 6.52 -7.11 12.55
C VAL A 88 7.93 -7.49 12.98
N ALA A 89 8.77 -6.49 13.19
CA ALA A 89 10.14 -6.73 13.62
C ALA A 89 10.12 -7.04 15.12
N ASP A 90 10.37 -8.31 15.49
CA ASP A 90 10.55 -8.70 16.89
C ASP A 90 11.87 -8.12 17.44
N GLU A 91 12.89 -7.98 16.59
CA GLU A 91 14.16 -7.28 16.85
C GLU A 91 14.21 -5.97 16.06
N LEU A 92 14.46 -4.84 16.73
CA LEU A 92 14.49 -3.52 16.10
C LEU A 92 15.79 -3.23 15.34
N GLU A 93 16.87 -3.92 15.69
CA GLU A 93 18.21 -3.65 15.16
C GLU A 93 18.94 -4.95 14.86
N PHE A 94 19.35 -5.15 13.60
CA PHE A 94 20.13 -6.32 13.20
C PHE A 94 21.61 -5.94 13.03
N TYR A 95 22.46 -6.58 13.82
CA TYR A 95 23.90 -6.45 13.75
C TYR A 95 24.53 -7.65 13.05
N VAL A 96 25.25 -7.42 11.95
CA VAL A 96 26.02 -8.44 11.22
C VAL A 96 27.44 -7.95 11.05
N ALA A 97 28.40 -8.63 11.68
CA ALA A 97 29.80 -8.29 11.54
C ALA A 97 30.30 -8.56 10.11
N ASN A 98 31.23 -7.73 9.62
CA ASN A 98 31.78 -7.89 8.29
C ASN A 98 32.43 -9.29 8.12
N GLY A 99 32.13 -9.96 7.00
CA GLY A 99 32.59 -11.31 6.71
C GLY A 99 31.96 -12.43 7.56
N LYS A 100 30.98 -12.13 8.42
CA LYS A 100 30.24 -13.13 9.20
C LYS A 100 28.84 -13.34 8.63
N THR A 101 28.40 -14.59 8.67
CA THR A 101 27.02 -14.96 8.33
C THR A 101 26.17 -14.94 9.60
N ARG A 102 25.04 -14.25 9.55
CA ARG A 102 23.99 -14.28 10.58
C ARG A 102 22.67 -14.64 9.91
N GLN A 103 21.92 -15.55 10.52
CA GLN A 103 20.55 -15.82 10.13
C GLN A 103 19.66 -14.69 10.64
N ILE A 104 18.87 -14.09 9.76
CA ILE A 104 17.93 -13.01 10.08
C ILE A 104 16.54 -13.58 9.88
N SER A 105 15.70 -13.53 10.92
CA SER A 105 14.29 -13.87 10.84
C SER A 105 13.45 -12.63 11.09
N VAL A 106 12.37 -12.49 10.33
CA VAL A 106 11.38 -11.44 10.53
C VAL A 106 10.00 -12.03 10.58
N ARG A 107 9.16 -11.57 11.50
CA ARG A 107 7.75 -11.95 11.54
C ARG A 107 6.97 -11.07 10.56
N ALA A 108 5.97 -11.63 9.90
CA ALA A 108 5.09 -10.89 9.01
C ALA A 108 3.63 -11.21 9.33
N LYS A 109 2.77 -10.20 9.32
CA LYS A 109 1.33 -10.33 9.54
C LYS A 109 0.56 -10.08 8.25
N ASN A 110 -0.61 -10.70 8.16
CA ASN A 110 -1.52 -10.65 7.01
C ASN A 110 -0.88 -11.11 5.69
N VAL A 111 0.16 -11.93 5.78
CA VAL A 111 0.72 -12.63 4.61
C VAL A 111 -0.24 -13.75 4.25
N LEU A 112 -0.64 -13.81 2.98
CA LEU A 112 -1.59 -14.80 2.48
C LEU A 112 -0.85 -16.07 2.02
N ASP A 113 -1.60 -17.16 1.85
CA ASP A 113 -1.02 -18.47 1.54
C ASP A 113 -0.33 -18.53 0.18
N PHE A 114 -0.85 -17.78 -0.81
CA PHE A 114 -0.24 -17.71 -2.14
C PHE A 114 1.09 -16.93 -2.16
N MET A 115 1.36 -16.13 -1.13
CA MET A 115 2.65 -15.43 -0.99
C MET A 115 3.66 -16.42 -0.44
N THR A 116 4.40 -17.09 -1.33
CA THR A 116 5.38 -18.13 -0.98
C THR A 116 6.82 -17.71 -1.27
N ASP A 117 7.00 -16.87 -2.29
CA ASP A 117 8.32 -16.54 -2.83
C ASP A 117 8.83 -15.25 -2.19
N PHE A 118 9.65 -15.38 -1.15
CA PHE A 118 10.25 -14.25 -0.46
C PHE A 118 11.73 -14.11 -0.82
N LYS A 119 12.18 -12.85 -0.85
CA LYS A 119 13.59 -12.50 -0.85
C LYS A 119 13.84 -11.37 0.14
N CYS A 120 14.95 -11.46 0.84
CA CYS A 120 15.50 -10.37 1.64
C CYS A 120 16.38 -9.52 0.73
N GLN A 121 16.06 -8.23 0.62
CA GLN A 121 16.81 -7.27 -0.16
C GLN A 121 17.52 -6.27 0.76
N PHE A 122 18.84 -6.23 0.70
CA PHE A 122 19.68 -5.31 1.48
C PHE A 122 20.23 -4.24 0.54
N LYS A 123 19.87 -2.99 0.80
CA LYS A 123 20.41 -1.83 0.07
C LYS A 123 21.53 -1.22 0.90
N ILE A 124 22.77 -1.43 0.47
CA ILE A 124 23.98 -0.95 1.14
C ILE A 124 24.66 0.02 0.17
N GLU A 125 24.64 1.32 0.50
CA GLU A 125 25.10 2.40 -0.37
C GLU A 125 24.45 2.33 -1.78
N HIS A 126 25.24 2.00 -2.81
CA HIS A 126 24.82 1.87 -4.20
C HIS A 126 24.58 0.41 -4.62
N SER A 127 24.79 -0.55 -3.72
CA SER A 127 24.68 -1.98 -3.99
C SER A 127 23.39 -2.57 -3.44
N ILE A 128 22.78 -3.47 -4.21
CA ILE A 128 21.63 -4.27 -3.80
C ILE A 128 22.08 -5.72 -3.67
N HIS A 129 21.93 -6.28 -2.47
CA HIS A 129 22.19 -7.70 -2.20
C HIS A 129 20.88 -8.41 -1.94
N GLU A 130 20.65 -9.52 -2.64
CA GLU A 130 19.42 -10.30 -2.51
C GLU A 130 19.73 -11.70 -1.98
N ARG A 131 18.89 -12.20 -1.07
CA ARG A 131 18.93 -13.58 -0.58
C ARG A 131 17.52 -14.14 -0.62
N LEU A 132 17.38 -15.35 -1.16
CA LEU A 132 16.11 -16.07 -1.09
C LEU A 132 15.77 -16.34 0.38
N ALA A 133 14.50 -16.21 0.71
CA ALA A 133 13.98 -16.43 2.04
C ALA A 133 12.80 -17.40 1.99
N ARG A 134 12.63 -18.17 3.05
CA ARG A 134 11.57 -19.17 3.19
C ARG A 134 10.54 -18.69 4.19
N LYS A 135 9.26 -18.76 3.81
CA LYS A 135 8.14 -18.60 4.72
C LYS A 135 7.93 -19.86 5.55
N GLN A 136 7.89 -19.71 6.86
CA GLN A 136 7.61 -20.76 7.85
C GLN A 136 6.50 -20.25 8.76
N GLY A 137 5.24 -20.51 8.38
CA GLY A 137 4.09 -19.89 9.04
C GLY A 137 4.08 -18.38 8.82
N ASP A 138 4.17 -17.61 9.92
CA ASP A 138 4.25 -16.15 9.92
C ASP A 138 5.69 -15.61 9.97
N VAL A 139 6.70 -16.47 9.91
CA VAL A 139 8.11 -16.09 9.97
C VAL A 139 8.76 -16.24 8.59
N ILE A 140 9.50 -15.22 8.16
CA ILE A 140 10.33 -15.22 6.96
C ILE A 140 11.81 -15.33 7.39
N VAL A 141 12.53 -16.32 6.85
CA VAL A 141 13.90 -16.67 7.27
C VAL A 141 14.81 -16.96 6.08
#